data_AF-A0A960PLL1-F1
#
_entry.id   AF-A0A960PLL1-F1
#
_cell.length_a   1.000
_cell.length_b   1.000
_cell.length_c   1.000
_cell.angle_alpha   90.00
_cell.angle_beta   90.00
_cell.angle_gamma   90.00
#
_symmetry.space_group_name_H-M   'P 1'
#
loop_
_entity.id
_entity.type
_entity.pdbx_description
1 polymer ?
#
loop_
_entity_poly.entity_id
_entity_poly.type
_entity_poly.pdbx_seq_one_letter_code
_entity_poly.pdbx_strand_id
1 'polypeptide(L)'
;PFLEDVPDIEVDEKDLRIDTYRSSGAGGQHVNVTDSAVRITHLPTGVVTSCQNERSQHQNKDRAMQILKAKLAELARQEREAELDAIRGTQHSVGFGSQIRSYVLQPYQMVKDLRTEHETGNVDAVLDGGLDDFMEAFLRWQRAQSLGE
;
A
#
# COMPACT_ATOMS: atom_id res chain seq x y z
N PRO A 1 -11.68 6.30 4.56
CA PRO A 1 -12.07 4.87 4.56
C PRO A 1 -11.37 4.13 5.68
N PHE A 2 -12.13 3.43 6.52
CA PHE A 2 -11.56 2.43 7.41
C PHE A 2 -11.34 1.15 6.60
N LEU A 3 -10.12 0.63 6.58
CA LEU A 3 -9.80 -0.67 6.00
C LEU A 3 -9.38 -1.58 7.16
N GLU A 4 -9.88 -2.82 7.17
CA GLU A 4 -9.50 -3.81 8.16
C GLU A 4 -8.00 -4.14 8.08
N ASP A 5 -7.40 -4.53 9.20
CA ASP A 5 -5.98 -4.90 9.27
C ASP A 5 -5.66 -6.10 8.35
N VAL A 6 -4.38 -6.24 7.97
CA VAL A 6 -3.94 -7.32 7.06
C VAL A 6 -4.12 -8.63 7.82
N PRO A 7 -4.97 -9.56 7.37
CA PRO A 7 -5.06 -10.86 8.01
C PRO A 7 -3.72 -11.59 7.92
N ASP A 8 -3.41 -12.42 8.91
CA ASP A 8 -2.24 -13.29 8.86
C ASP A 8 -2.28 -14.12 7.56
N ILE A 9 -1.19 -14.04 6.79
CA ILE A 9 -1.10 -14.75 5.51
C ILE A 9 -0.87 -16.23 5.81
N GLU A 10 -1.96 -16.98 5.82
CA GLU A 10 -1.94 -18.44 5.76
C GLU A 10 -1.58 -18.86 4.33
N VAL A 11 -0.52 -19.66 4.20
CA VAL A 11 -0.09 -20.22 2.92
C VAL A 11 -0.47 -21.70 2.94
N ASP A 12 -1.41 -22.10 2.08
CA ASP A 12 -1.75 -23.51 1.89
C ASP A 12 -0.58 -24.20 1.15
N GLU A 13 -0.20 -25.40 1.60
CA GLU A 13 0.85 -26.19 0.96
C GLU A 13 0.48 -26.60 -0.47
N LYS A 14 -0.82 -26.66 -0.78
CA LYS A 14 -1.32 -26.99 -2.14
C LYS A 14 -0.98 -25.93 -3.18
N ASP A 15 -0.82 -24.69 -2.75
CA ASP A 15 -0.51 -23.55 -3.63
C ASP A 15 0.99 -23.39 -3.86
N LEU A 16 1.80 -24.30 -3.29
CA LEU A 16 3.25 -24.26 -3.37
C LEU A 16 3.78 -25.33 -4.32
N ARG A 17 4.57 -24.90 -5.31
CA ARG A 17 5.47 -25.80 -6.04
C ARG A 17 6.84 -25.77 -5.37
N ILE A 18 7.28 -26.93 -4.88
CA ILE A 18 8.58 -27.09 -4.22
C ILE A 18 9.49 -27.90 -5.14
N ASP A 19 10.53 -27.27 -5.66
CA ASP A 19 11.54 -27.88 -6.52
C ASP A 19 12.84 -28.04 -5.74
N THR A 20 13.38 -29.26 -5.70
CA THR A 20 14.67 -29.58 -5.06
C THR A 20 15.74 -29.78 -6.12
N TYR A 21 16.91 -29.16 -5.92
CA TYR A 21 18.00 -29.20 -6.89
C TYR A 21 19.36 -29.15 -6.19
N ARG A 22 20.43 -29.33 -6.97
CA ARG A 22 21.81 -29.25 -6.45
C ARG A 22 22.18 -27.81 -6.13
N SER A 23 22.78 -27.61 -4.96
CA SER A 23 23.31 -26.31 -4.57
C SER A 23 24.37 -25.84 -5.57
N SER A 24 24.28 -24.59 -6.01
CA SER A 24 25.26 -24.02 -6.95
C SER A 24 26.42 -23.39 -6.19
N GLY A 25 27.67 -23.77 -6.49
CA GLY A 25 28.87 -23.12 -5.96
C GLY A 25 30.11 -24.02 -5.99
N ALA A 26 31.29 -23.42 -5.74
CA ALA A 26 32.55 -24.13 -5.56
C ALA A 26 32.59 -24.85 -4.21
N GLY A 27 31.75 -25.87 -4.05
CA GLY A 27 31.63 -26.66 -2.84
C GLY A 27 32.42 -27.96 -2.86
N GLY A 28 32.57 -28.58 -1.69
CA GLY A 28 33.15 -29.91 -1.55
C GLY A 28 32.25 -31.03 -2.09
N GLN A 29 32.66 -32.29 -1.87
CA GLN A 29 31.97 -33.48 -2.38
C GLN A 29 30.45 -33.49 -2.11
N HIS A 30 30.01 -32.98 -0.96
CA HIS A 30 28.60 -32.89 -0.58
C HIS A 30 27.76 -32.00 -1.51
N VAL A 31 28.33 -30.92 -2.06
CA VAL A 31 27.62 -30.00 -2.96
C VAL A 31 27.40 -30.62 -4.35
N ASN A 32 28.29 -31.53 -4.76
CA ASN A 32 28.23 -32.17 -6.07
C ASN A 32 27.33 -33.41 -6.10
N VAL A 33 27.03 -34.00 -4.94
CA VAL A 33 26.34 -35.29 -4.82
C VAL A 33 24.94 -35.15 -4.21
N THR A 34 24.72 -34.19 -3.31
CA THR A 34 23.46 -34.06 -2.56
C THR A 34 22.58 -32.93 -3.10
N ASP A 35 21.30 -33.22 -3.34
CA ASP A 35 20.29 -32.25 -3.77
C ASP A 35 19.73 -31.49 -2.55
N SER A 36 20.51 -30.56 -2.00
CA SER A 36 20.14 -29.80 -0.79
C SER A 36 19.42 -28.48 -1.03
N ALA A 37 19.49 -27.89 -2.23
CA ALA A 37 18.88 -26.59 -2.51
C ALA A 37 17.37 -26.74 -2.77
N VAL A 38 16.59 -25.78 -2.26
CA VAL A 38 15.14 -25.77 -2.37
C VAL A 38 14.67 -24.47 -3.00
N ARG A 39 13.79 -24.57 -3.99
CA ARG A 39 13.04 -23.45 -4.57
C ARG A 39 11.55 -23.68 -4.30
N ILE A 40 10.89 -22.65 -3.81
CA ILE A 40 9.45 -22.63 -3.56
C ILE A 40 8.84 -21.55 -4.44
N THR A 41 7.82 -21.91 -5.20
CA THR A 41 7.00 -21.02 -6.02
C THR A 41 5.59 -21.00 -5.45
N HIS A 42 5.09 -19.83 -5.08
CA HIS A 42 3.67 -19.63 -4.78
C HIS A 42 2.92 -19.48 -6.11
N LEU A 43 2.08 -20.46 -6.46
CA LEU A 43 1.39 -20.53 -7.74
C LEU A 43 0.42 -19.34 -7.97
N PRO A 44 -0.37 -18.89 -6.97
CA PRO A 44 -1.32 -17.80 -7.18
C PRO A 44 -0.66 -16.44 -7.46
N THR A 45 0.43 -16.11 -6.75
CA THR A 45 1.11 -14.80 -6.88
C THR A 45 2.33 -14.83 -7.79
N GLY A 46 2.79 -16.02 -8.20
CA GLY A 46 4.02 -16.20 -8.97
C GLY A 46 5.31 -15.90 -8.20
N VAL A 47 5.25 -15.60 -6.90
CA VAL A 47 6.43 -15.27 -6.11
C VAL A 47 7.33 -16.50 -5.94
N VAL A 48 8.59 -16.35 -6.32
CA VAL A 48 9.60 -17.41 -6.20
C VAL A 48 10.63 -17.05 -5.12
N THR A 49 10.96 -18.04 -4.30
CA THR A 49 12.01 -17.95 -3.29
C THR A 49 12.87 -19.21 -3.35
N SER A 50 14.18 -19.06 -3.16
CA SER A 50 15.11 -20.19 -3.12
C SER A 50 16.08 -20.06 -1.96
N CYS A 51 16.45 -21.18 -1.35
CA CYS A 51 17.46 -21.25 -0.31
C CYS A 51 18.38 -22.44 -0.52
N GLN A 52 19.68 -22.21 -0.32
CA GLN A 52 20.74 -23.22 -0.45
C GLN A 52 21.85 -23.04 0.61
N ASN A 53 21.56 -22.27 1.67
CA ASN A 53 22.57 -21.82 2.63
C ASN A 53 23.02 -22.95 3.55
N GLU A 54 22.11 -23.86 3.88
CA GLU A 54 22.36 -24.97 4.78
C GLU A 54 22.66 -26.26 4.01
N ARG A 55 23.30 -27.21 4.69
CA ARG A 55 23.55 -28.56 4.14
C ARG A 55 22.29 -29.42 4.10
N SER A 56 21.32 -29.11 4.97
CA SER A 56 20.06 -29.86 5.10
C SER A 56 18.97 -29.28 4.20
N GLN A 57 18.35 -30.14 3.40
CA GLN A 57 17.20 -29.79 2.57
C GLN A 57 16.03 -29.25 3.40
N HIS A 58 15.72 -29.86 4.56
CA HIS A 58 14.61 -29.43 5.41
C HIS A 58 14.83 -28.01 5.94
N GLN A 59 16.05 -27.70 6.40
CA GLN A 59 16.39 -26.36 6.86
C GLN A 59 16.31 -25.33 5.73
N ASN A 60 16.74 -25.68 4.53
CA ASN A 60 16.58 -24.82 3.35
C ASN A 60 15.11 -24.63 2.97
N LYS A 61 14.26 -25.67 3.09
CA LYS A 61 12.81 -25.56 2.88
C LYS A 61 12.17 -24.60 3.90
N ASP A 62 12.46 -24.76 5.19
CA ASP A 62 11.90 -23.91 6.25
C ASP A 62 12.32 -22.45 6.08
N ARG A 63 13.60 -22.22 5.75
CA ARG A 63 14.12 -20.87 5.48
C ARG A 63 13.47 -20.25 4.23
N ALA A 64 13.33 -21.01 3.15
CA ALA A 64 12.64 -20.56 1.94
C ALA A 64 11.17 -20.22 2.22
N MET A 65 10.51 -21.00 3.07
CA MET A 65 9.12 -20.77 3.49
C MET A 65 8.96 -19.49 4.31
N GLN A 66 9.87 -19.24 5.26
CA GLN A 66 9.90 -17.99 6.04
C GLN A 66 10.05 -16.76 5.14
N ILE A 67 10.98 -16.81 4.19
CA ILE A 67 11.21 -15.72 3.25
C ILE A 67 10.00 -15.54 2.31
N LEU A 68 9.37 -16.63 1.88
CA LEU A 68 8.17 -16.55 1.05
C LEU A 68 7.02 -15.86 1.80
N LYS A 69 6.75 -16.23 3.06
CA LYS A 69 5.74 -15.57 3.89
C LYS A 69 6.01 -14.07 4.04
N ALA A 70 7.26 -13.69 4.31
CA ALA A 70 7.64 -12.28 4.42
C ALA A 70 7.42 -11.50 3.11
N LYS A 71 7.75 -12.09 1.96
CA LYS A 71 7.50 -11.48 0.64
C LYS A 71 6.00 -11.34 0.33
N LEU A 72 5.19 -12.34 0.67
CA LEU A 72 3.74 -12.27 0.49
C LEU A 72 3.11 -11.19 1.37
N ALA A 73 3.59 -11.04 2.62
CA ALA A 73 3.17 -9.97 3.51
C ALA A 73 3.49 -8.59 2.96
N GLU A 74 4.70 -8.42 2.42
CA GLU A 74 5.09 -7.17 1.79
C GLU A 74 4.24 -6.88 0.55
N LEU A 75 3.96 -7.88 -0.29
CA LEU A 75 3.12 -7.72 -1.47
C LEU A 75 1.69 -7.29 -1.09
N ALA A 76 1.07 -7.95 -0.12
CA ALA A 76 -0.26 -7.59 0.36
C ALA A 76 -0.30 -6.17 0.95
N ARG A 77 0.76 -5.75 1.65
CA ARG A 77 0.90 -4.39 2.16
C ARG A 77 0.99 -3.37 1.01
N GLN A 78 1.77 -3.66 -0.03
CA GLN A 78 1.93 -2.78 -1.20
C GLN A 78 0.63 -2.66 -2.00
N GLU A 79 -0.09 -3.76 -2.21
CA GLU A 79 -1.40 -3.73 -2.88
C GLU A 79 -2.40 -2.86 -2.13
N ARG A 80 -2.40 -2.95 -0.80
CA ARG A 80 -3.25 -2.12 0.05
C ARG A 80 -2.83 -0.65 0.06
N GLU A 81 -1.53 -0.37 0.11
CA GLU A 81 -1.03 1.00 0.01
C GLU A 81 -1.41 1.62 -1.34
N ALA A 82 -1.31 0.85 -2.43
CA ALA A 82 -1.76 1.27 -3.74
C ALA A 82 -3.28 1.51 -3.80
N GLU A 83 -4.10 0.68 -3.17
CA GLU A 83 -5.55 0.89 -3.05
C GLU A 83 -5.86 2.16 -2.24
N LEU A 84 -5.17 2.35 -1.11
CA LEU A 84 -5.29 3.54 -0.28
C LEU A 84 -4.89 4.81 -1.04
N ASP A 85 -3.81 4.76 -1.80
CA ASP A 85 -3.33 5.89 -2.58
C ASP A 85 -4.26 6.18 -3.76
N ALA A 86 -4.83 5.16 -4.40
CA ALA A 86 -5.88 5.33 -5.39
C ALA A 86 -7.12 6.03 -4.79
N ILE A 87 -7.52 5.69 -3.56
CA ILE A 87 -8.63 6.35 -2.86
C ILE A 87 -8.26 7.77 -2.41
N ARG A 88 -7.03 7.99 -1.94
CA ARG A 88 -6.53 9.33 -1.55
C ARG A 88 -6.49 10.29 -2.73
N GLY A 89 -6.36 9.77 -3.95
CA GLY A 89 -6.27 10.56 -5.17
C GLY A 89 -4.93 11.30 -5.26
N THR A 90 -4.86 12.26 -6.18
CA THR A 90 -3.63 13.03 -6.42
C THR A 90 -3.25 13.84 -5.20
N GLN A 91 -2.18 13.44 -4.49
CA GLN A 91 -1.64 14.26 -3.41
C GLN A 91 -1.00 15.52 -4.00
N HIS A 92 -1.58 16.67 -3.65
CA HIS A 92 -0.94 17.96 -3.92
C HIS A 92 0.20 18.18 -2.92
N SER A 93 1.34 18.70 -3.39
CA SER A 93 2.47 19.00 -2.53
C SER A 93 2.08 20.02 -1.46
N VAL A 94 2.50 19.81 -0.21
CA VAL A 94 2.24 20.75 0.89
C VAL A 94 3.20 21.95 0.75
N GLY A 95 2.91 22.80 -0.23
CA GLY A 95 3.67 24.01 -0.54
C GLY A 95 2.79 25.26 -0.53
N PHE A 96 3.41 26.44 -0.55
CA PHE A 96 2.69 27.69 -0.68
C PHE A 96 1.90 27.71 -2.01
N GLY A 97 0.57 27.94 -1.94
CA GLY A 97 -0.32 27.95 -3.10
C GLY A 97 -1.03 26.62 -3.39
N SER A 98 -0.75 25.56 -2.63
CA SER A 98 -1.44 24.27 -2.72
C SER A 98 -2.70 24.17 -1.84
N GLN A 99 -2.99 25.19 -1.04
CA GLN A 99 -4.12 25.16 -0.12
C GLN A 99 -5.46 25.11 -0.86
N ILE A 100 -6.40 24.32 -0.34
CA ILE A 100 -7.77 24.26 -0.88
C ILE A 100 -8.68 25.34 -0.28
N ARG A 101 -8.32 25.88 0.88
CA ARG A 101 -9.14 26.85 1.61
C ARG A 101 -8.26 27.81 2.39
N SER A 102 -8.59 29.10 2.29
CA SER A 102 -7.94 30.17 3.04
C SER A 102 -8.83 30.58 4.22
N TYR A 103 -8.23 30.69 5.40
CA TYR A 103 -8.87 31.21 6.61
C TYR A 103 -8.15 32.50 7.00
N VAL A 104 -8.80 33.64 6.81
CA VAL A 104 -8.30 34.95 7.19
C VAL A 104 -9.07 35.39 8.43
N LEU A 105 -8.35 35.60 9.54
CA LEU A 105 -8.94 36.04 10.81
C LEU A 105 -8.74 37.54 11.05
N GLN A 106 -7.69 38.12 10.45
CA GLN A 106 -7.35 39.54 10.52
C GLN A 106 -6.67 39.97 9.21
N PRO A 107 -6.89 41.22 8.74
CA PRO A 107 -7.65 42.31 9.37
C PRO A 107 -9.17 42.21 9.18
N TYR A 108 -9.63 41.30 8.32
CA TYR A 108 -11.04 40.95 8.14
C TYR A 108 -11.22 39.45 8.40
N GLN A 109 -12.44 39.05 8.72
CA GLN A 109 -12.80 37.66 8.94
C GLN A 109 -13.42 37.08 7.67
N MET A 110 -12.78 36.07 7.08
CA MET A 110 -13.27 35.40 5.89
C MET A 110 -12.68 33.99 5.75
N VAL A 111 -13.54 33.03 5.42
CA VAL A 111 -13.13 31.71 4.95
C VAL A 111 -13.52 31.56 3.49
N LYS A 112 -12.56 31.22 2.62
CA LYS A 112 -12.80 31.02 1.18
C LYS A 112 -12.23 29.69 0.71
N ASP A 113 -13.05 28.85 0.10
CA ASP A 113 -12.61 27.61 -0.57
C ASP A 113 -12.22 27.94 -2.01
N LEU A 114 -10.95 27.72 -2.35
CA LEU A 114 -10.35 28.11 -3.62
C LEU A 114 -10.75 27.20 -4.78
N ARG A 115 -11.36 26.04 -4.50
CA ARG A 115 -11.83 25.11 -5.53
C ARG A 115 -13.24 25.48 -6.00
N THR A 116 -14.10 25.87 -5.07
CA THR A 116 -15.53 26.12 -5.30
C THR A 116 -15.88 27.60 -5.36
N GLU A 117 -14.94 28.50 -5.05
CA GLU A 117 -15.14 29.94 -4.86
C GLU A 117 -16.15 30.29 -3.74
N HIS A 118 -16.64 29.32 -2.98
CA HIS A 118 -17.57 29.55 -1.87
C HIS A 118 -16.84 30.23 -0.70
N GLU A 119 -17.47 31.24 -0.12
CA GLU A 119 -16.90 32.01 0.99
C GLU A 119 -17.94 32.38 2.05
N THR A 120 -17.48 32.58 3.28
CA THR A 120 -18.29 33.07 4.40
C THR A 120 -17.48 34.01 5.28
N GLY A 121 -18.16 35.03 5.83
CA GLY A 121 -17.58 35.95 6.81
C GLY A 121 -17.63 35.45 8.26
N ASN A 122 -18.45 34.43 8.54
CA ASN A 122 -18.60 33.89 9.90
C ASN A 122 -17.53 32.81 10.16
N VAL A 123 -16.30 33.25 10.44
CA VAL A 123 -15.15 32.36 10.64
C VAL A 123 -15.32 31.47 11.87
N ASP A 124 -15.88 32.01 12.96
CA ASP A 124 -16.01 31.29 14.23
C ASP A 124 -16.90 30.05 14.08
N ALA A 125 -18.05 30.18 13.40
CA ALA A 125 -18.94 29.04 13.15
C ALA A 125 -18.27 27.93 12.30
N VAL A 126 -17.40 28.30 11.37
CA VAL A 126 -16.67 27.34 10.53
C VAL A 126 -15.62 26.60 11.36
N LEU A 127 -14.90 27.31 12.24
CA LEU A 127 -13.93 26.71 13.16
C LEU A 127 -14.60 25.81 14.20
N ASP A 128 -15.84 26.12 14.60
CA ASP A 128 -16.67 25.29 15.47
C ASP A 128 -17.31 24.08 14.76
N GLY A 129 -17.01 23.87 13.47
CA GLY A 129 -17.43 22.68 12.72
C GLY A 129 -18.61 22.89 11.76
N GLY A 130 -19.08 24.12 11.57
CA GLY A 130 -20.07 24.50 10.56
C GLY A 130 -19.50 24.42 9.14
N LEU A 131 -19.25 23.20 8.66
CA LEU A 131 -18.61 22.92 7.37
C LEU A 131 -19.59 22.46 6.29
N ASP A 132 -20.87 22.30 6.62
CA ASP A 132 -21.88 21.71 5.74
C ASP A 132 -22.00 22.44 4.40
N ASP A 133 -22.06 23.78 4.42
CA ASP A 133 -22.15 24.60 3.20
C ASP A 133 -20.93 24.39 2.28
N PHE A 134 -19.73 24.27 2.86
CA PHE A 134 -18.51 23.99 2.11
C PHE A 134 -18.49 22.57 1.55
N MET A 135 -18.98 21.58 2.30
CA MET A 135 -19.07 20.20 1.85
C MET A 135 -20.05 20.09 0.68
N GLU A 136 -21.23 20.70 0.80
CA GLU A 136 -22.22 20.72 -0.27
C GLU A 136 -21.68 21.42 -1.53
N ALA A 137 -21.06 22.59 -1.39
CA ALA A 137 -20.45 23.31 -2.50
C ALA A 137 -19.41 22.46 -3.22
N PHE A 138 -18.57 21.73 -2.47
CA PHE A 138 -17.55 20.84 -3.04
C PHE A 138 -18.16 19.65 -3.80
N LEU A 139 -19.15 18.96 -3.21
CA LEU A 139 -19.79 17.81 -3.85
C LEU A 139 -20.52 18.22 -5.14
N ARG A 140 -21.16 19.39 -5.15
CA ARG A 140 -21.79 19.96 -6.35
C ARG A 140 -20.75 20.27 -7.42
N TRP A 141 -19.65 20.93 -7.06
CA TRP A 141 -18.54 21.25 -7.96
C TRP A 141 -17.90 19.99 -8.56
N GLN A 142 -17.59 18.99 -7.73
CA GLN A 142 -16.99 17.73 -8.16
C GLN A 142 -17.91 16.99 -9.14
N ARG A 143 -19.22 16.91 -8.84
CA ARG A 143 -20.20 16.32 -9.75
C ARG A 143 -20.25 17.06 -11.08
N ALA A 144 -20.22 18.40 -11.06
CA ALA A 144 -20.25 19.20 -12.28
C ALA A 144 -19.01 18.96 -13.16
N GLN A 145 -17.83 18.80 -12.56
CA GLN A 145 -16.61 18.43 -13.31
C GLN A 145 -16.70 17.04 -13.93
N SER A 146 -17.19 16.04 -13.18
CA SER A 146 -17.32 14.66 -13.68
C SER A 146 -18.32 14.48 -14.83
N LEU A 147 -19.25 15.43 -15.00
CA LEU A 147 -20.24 15.44 -16.09
C LEU A 147 -19.77 16.24 -17.32
N GLY A 148 -18.67 16.98 -17.19
CA GLY A 148 -18.08 17.80 -18.25
C GLY A 148 -16.96 17.12 -19.04
N GLU A 149 -16.58 15.90 -18.65
CA GLU A 149 -15.74 14.96 -19.43
C GLU A 149 -16.63 13.94 -20.17
#